data_AF-A0A2N1MCQ8-F1
#
_entry.id   AF-A0A2N1MCQ8-F1
#
_cell.length_a   1.000
_cell.length_b   1.000
_cell.length_c   1.000
_cell.angle_alpha   90.00
_cell.angle_beta   90.00
_cell.angle_gamma   90.00
#
_symmetry.space_group_name_H-M   'P 1'
#
loop_
_entity.id
_entity.type
_entity.pdbx_description
1 polymer ?
#
loop_
_entity_poly.entity_id
_entity_poly.type
_entity_poly.pdbx_seq_one_letter_code
_entity_poly.pdbx_strand_id
1 'polypeptide(L)'
;MEIPVFYGVKGENPKEWTDQVEKYLSKIGVKNDKRIFEIARTHLLDDAKEWLENKGVCIVNWNENEIKWLNLKFRIINKYARDKL
;
A
#
# COMPACT_ATOMS: atom_id res chain seq x y z
N MET A 1 -17.20 -5.59 -3.54
CA MET A 1 -16.31 -4.55 -2.97
C MET A 1 -14.94 -4.96 -3.42
N GLU A 2 -14.34 -4.20 -4.30
CA GLU A 2 -12.99 -4.46 -4.85
C GLU A 2 -11.98 -3.60 -4.09
N ILE A 3 -10.69 -3.86 -4.28
CA ILE A 3 -9.64 -2.96 -3.77
C ILE A 3 -9.64 -1.71 -4.65
N PRO A 4 -9.81 -0.50 -4.10
CA PRO A 4 -9.73 0.71 -4.92
C PRO A 4 -8.30 0.94 -5.39
N VAL A 5 -8.15 1.63 -6.51
CA VAL A 5 -6.86 2.16 -6.95
C VAL A 5 -6.40 3.25 -5.98
N PHE A 6 -5.08 3.35 -5.77
CA PHE A 6 -4.44 4.45 -5.06
C PHE A 6 -3.49 5.16 -6.02
N TYR A 7 -3.75 6.44 -6.26
CA TYR A 7 -2.99 7.26 -7.20
C TYR A 7 -1.82 8.00 -6.55
N GLY A 8 -1.83 8.18 -5.24
CA GLY A 8 -0.85 8.97 -4.50
C GLY A 8 -1.08 10.48 -4.60
N VAL A 9 -2.33 10.92 -4.76
CA VAL A 9 -2.68 12.34 -4.97
C VAL A 9 -3.35 12.99 -3.76
N LYS A 10 -3.39 14.33 -3.72
CA LYS A 10 -4.03 15.07 -2.63
C LYS A 10 -5.52 14.71 -2.52
N GLY A 11 -5.97 14.43 -1.29
CA GLY A 11 -7.34 14.03 -0.99
C GLY A 11 -7.52 12.53 -0.76
N GLU A 12 -6.59 11.68 -1.22
CA GLU A 12 -6.60 10.26 -0.87
C GLU A 12 -6.19 10.05 0.59
N ASN A 13 -6.80 9.05 1.24
CA ASN A 13 -6.50 8.69 2.61
C ASN A 13 -5.71 7.37 2.62
N PRO A 14 -4.37 7.40 2.77
CA PRO A 14 -3.57 6.19 2.69
C PRO A 14 -3.90 5.18 3.79
N LYS A 15 -4.28 5.64 4.99
CA LYS A 15 -4.67 4.74 6.07
C LYS A 15 -5.94 3.98 5.70
N GLU A 16 -6.96 4.71 5.25
CA GLU A 16 -8.23 4.12 4.84
C GLU A 16 -8.05 3.15 3.67
N TRP A 17 -7.23 3.52 2.68
CA TRP A 17 -6.91 2.63 1.57
C TRP A 17 -6.24 1.33 2.05
N THR A 18 -5.24 1.41 2.93
CA THR A 18 -4.60 0.21 3.49
C THR A 18 -5.56 -0.65 4.30
N ASP A 19 -6.48 -0.04 5.05
CA ASP A 19 -7.50 -0.75 5.82
C ASP A 19 -8.51 -1.47 4.88
N GLN A 20 -8.84 -0.86 3.73
CA GLN A 20 -9.69 -1.47 2.70
C GLN A 20 -9.02 -2.65 1.99
N VAL A 21 -7.73 -2.55 1.66
CA VAL A 21 -6.92 -3.66 1.12
C VAL A 21 -6.97 -4.87 2.07
N GLU A 22 -6.65 -4.66 3.35
CA GLU A 22 -6.63 -5.72 4.36
C GLU A 22 -8.01 -6.34 4.56
N LYS A 23 -9.06 -5.50 4.65
CA LYS A 23 -10.44 -5.95 4.82
C LYS A 23 -10.90 -6.81 3.65
N TYR A 24 -10.61 -6.40 2.41
CA TYR A 24 -10.99 -7.16 1.22
C TYR A 24 -10.24 -8.49 1.13
N LEU A 25 -8.92 -8.46 1.27
CA LEU A 25 -8.09 -9.66 1.13
C LEU A 25 -8.37 -10.69 2.23
N SER A 26 -8.58 -10.23 3.48
CA SER A 26 -9.02 -11.08 4.57
C SER A 26 -10.37 -11.74 4.28
N LYS A 27 -11.33 -10.99 3.71
CA LYS A 27 -12.66 -11.51 3.33
C LYS A 27 -12.57 -12.65 2.30
N ILE A 28 -11.62 -12.60 1.37
CA ILE A 28 -11.41 -13.64 0.36
C ILE A 28 -10.37 -14.69 0.78
N GLY A 29 -9.93 -14.69 2.04
CA GLY A 29 -9.02 -15.70 2.59
C GLY A 29 -7.53 -15.46 2.31
N VAL A 30 -7.15 -14.32 1.73
CA VAL A 30 -5.74 -13.96 1.51
C VAL A 30 -5.18 -13.33 2.80
N LYS A 31 -4.34 -14.10 3.51
CA LYS A 31 -3.69 -13.68 4.77
C LYS A 31 -2.17 -13.65 4.71
N ASN A 32 -1.57 -14.22 3.67
CA ASN A 32 -0.12 -14.24 3.50
C ASN A 32 0.39 -12.83 3.14
N ASP A 33 1.32 -12.30 3.93
CA ASP A 33 1.84 -10.94 3.80
C ASP A 33 2.44 -10.65 2.42
N LYS A 34 3.27 -11.56 1.91
CA LYS A 34 3.88 -11.41 0.57
C LYS A 34 2.83 -11.35 -0.53
N ARG A 35 1.77 -12.17 -0.43
CA ARG A 35 0.67 -12.14 -1.39
C ARG A 35 -0.17 -10.87 -1.28
N ILE A 36 -0.36 -10.36 -0.06
CA ILE A 36 -1.00 -9.05 0.13
C ILE A 36 -0.17 -7.96 -0.53
N PHE A 37 1.15 -7.95 -0.35
CA PHE A 37 2.06 -7.02 -1.01
C PHE A 37 1.93 -7.08 -2.54
N GLU A 38 1.99 -8.28 -3.12
CA GLU A 38 1.88 -8.50 -4.57
C GLU A 38 0.56 -7.98 -5.13
N ILE A 39 -0.56 -8.14 -4.42
CA ILE A 39 -1.86 -7.64 -4.88
C ILE A 39 -1.97 -6.12 -4.66
N ALA A 40 -1.57 -5.62 -3.49
CA ALA A 40 -1.68 -4.21 -3.17
C ALA A 40 -0.86 -3.34 -4.15
N ARG A 41 0.34 -3.78 -4.54
CA ARG A 41 1.18 -3.03 -5.48
C ARG A 41 0.58 -2.92 -6.88
N THR A 42 -0.29 -3.84 -7.32
CA THR A 42 -0.95 -3.73 -8.63
C THR A 42 -2.06 -2.68 -8.65
N HIS A 43 -2.50 -2.23 -7.48
CA HIS A 43 -3.53 -1.20 -7.32
C HIS A 43 -2.92 0.19 -7.09
N LEU A 44 -1.58 0.31 -7.15
CA LEU A 44 -0.91 1.60 -7.20
C LEU A 44 -0.79 2.03 -8.66
N LEU A 45 -1.32 3.20 -9.00
CA LEU A 45 -1.19 3.82 -10.33
C LEU A 45 -0.55 5.19 -10.23
N ASP A 46 -0.18 5.76 -11.39
CA ASP A 46 0.38 7.11 -11.55
C ASP A 46 1.49 7.43 -10.53
N ASP A 47 1.36 8.52 -9.77
CA ASP A 47 2.38 8.98 -8.82
C ASP A 47 2.76 7.90 -7.79
N ALA A 48 1.79 7.10 -7.33
CA ALA A 48 2.04 6.01 -6.41
C ALA A 48 2.84 4.87 -7.03
N LYS A 49 2.55 4.53 -8.29
CA LYS A 49 3.31 3.52 -9.02
C LYS A 49 4.72 3.99 -9.30
N GLU A 50 4.88 5.20 -9.84
CA GLU A 50 6.18 5.78 -10.13
C GLU A 50 7.04 5.87 -8.87
N TRP A 51 6.45 6.29 -7.75
CA TRP A 51 7.14 6.32 -6.47
C TRP A 51 7.62 4.93 -6.04
N LEU A 52 6.80 3.89 -6.18
CA LEU A 52 7.18 2.52 -5.81
C LEU A 52 8.36 2.04 -6.68
N GLU A 53 8.29 2.29 -7.99
CA GLU A 53 9.29 1.88 -8.97
C GLU A 53 10.62 2.61 -8.81
N ASN A 54 10.61 3.88 -8.39
CA ASN A 54 11.83 4.69 -8.27
C ASN A 54 12.40 4.76 -6.84
N LYS A 55 11.54 4.83 -5.82
CA LYS A 55 11.96 5.07 -4.41
C LYS A 55 11.58 3.93 -3.48
N GLY A 56 10.69 3.04 -3.90
CA GLY A 56 10.20 1.90 -3.12
C GLY A 56 10.81 0.56 -3.50
N VAL A 57 11.89 0.54 -4.30
CA VAL A 57 12.50 -0.68 -4.85
C VAL A 57 12.92 -1.72 -3.81
N CYS A 58 13.23 -1.32 -2.58
CA CYS A 58 13.61 -2.22 -1.49
C CYS A 58 12.40 -2.77 -0.69
N ILE A 59 11.18 -2.35 -1.00
CA ILE A 59 9.97 -2.82 -0.32
C ILE A 59 9.65 -4.24 -0.81
N VAL A 60 9.52 -5.17 0.12
CA VAL A 60 9.36 -6.61 -0.18
C VAL A 60 8.18 -7.26 0.54
N ASN A 61 7.62 -6.57 1.53
CA ASN A 61 6.54 -7.06 2.39
C ASN A 61 5.39 -6.06 2.45
N TRP A 62 4.22 -6.54 2.89
CA TRP A 62 3.10 -5.67 3.16
C TRP A 62 3.29 -4.95 4.50
N ASN A 63 3.44 -5.71 5.58
CA ASN A 63 3.58 -5.21 6.95
C ASN A 63 4.33 -6.14 7.93
N GLU A 64 4.73 -7.35 7.53
CA GLU A 64 5.32 -8.34 8.43
C GLU A 64 6.83 -8.17 8.68
N ASN A 65 7.54 -7.33 7.89
CA ASN A 65 8.97 -7.14 8.09
C ASN A 65 9.27 -6.35 9.37
N GLU A 66 10.24 -6.80 10.17
CA GLU A 66 10.70 -6.07 11.37
C GLU A 66 11.22 -4.66 11.01
N ILE A 67 11.90 -4.55 9.87
CA ILE A 67 12.35 -3.27 9.34
C ILE A 67 11.16 -2.61 8.62
N LYS A 68 10.47 -1.71 9.33
CA LYS A 68 9.27 -1.00 8.83
C LYS A 68 9.45 -0.34 7.45
N TRP A 69 10.66 0.11 7.11
CA TRP A 69 10.94 0.72 5.80
C TRP A 69 10.85 -0.25 4.62
N LEU A 70 10.89 -1.57 4.88
CA LEU A 70 10.71 -2.63 3.89
C LEU A 70 9.22 -3.03 3.71
N ASN A 71 8.30 -2.42 4.48
CA ASN A 71 6.86 -2.68 4.45
C ASN A 71 6.10 -1.63 3.63
N LEU A 72 5.30 -2.08 2.66
CA LEU A 72 4.52 -1.21 1.78
C LEU A 72 3.48 -0.40 2.56
N LYS A 73 2.74 -1.03 3.48
CA LYS A 73 1.70 -0.36 4.29
C LYS A 73 2.26 0.85 5.02
N PHE A 74 3.36 0.65 5.74
CA PHE A 74 4.03 1.71 6.48
C PHE A 74 4.47 2.85 5.56
N ARG A 75 5.07 2.52 4.42
CA ARG A 75 5.62 3.51 3.48
C ARG A 75 4.54 4.35 2.80
N ILE A 76 3.43 3.74 2.38
CA ILE A 76 2.28 4.46 1.79
C ILE A 76 1.69 5.45 2.82
N ILE A 77 1.43 4.98 4.05
CA ILE A 77 0.94 5.86 5.12
C ILE A 77 1.93 6.98 5.41
N ASN A 78 3.22 6.66 5.59
CA ASN A 78 4.22 7.66 5.95
C ASN A 78 4.42 8.72 4.87
N LYS A 79 4.40 8.33 3.59
CA LYS A 79 4.55 9.25 2.47
C LYS A 79 3.33 10.14 2.29
N TYR A 80 2.15 9.56 2.15
CA TYR A 80 0.98 10.28 1.66
C TYR A 80 0.07 10.82 2.79
N ALA A 81 0.29 10.43 4.05
CA ALA A 81 -0.48 11.03 5.16
C ALA A 81 -0.11 12.50 5.40
N ARG A 82 1.06 12.93 4.90
CA ARG A 82 1.59 14.30 5.05
C ARG A 82 1.05 15.26 3.99
N ASP A 83 0.45 14.76 2.92
CA ASP A 83 -0.11 15.57 1.82
C ASP A 83 -1.52 16.11 2.13
N LYS A 84 -1.97 15.95 3.39
CA LYS A 84 -3.21 16.53 3.94
C LYS A 84 -3.12 18.03 4.28
N LEU A 85 -1.97 18.68 4.05
CA LEU A 85 -1.79 20.13 4.25
C LEU A 85 -1.93 20.87 2.90
#